data_AF-H3NT84-F1
#
_entry.id   AF-H3NT84-F1
#
_cell.length_a   1.000
_cell.length_b   1.000
_cell.length_c   1.000
_cell.angle_alpha   90.00
_cell.angle_beta   90.00
_cell.angle_gamma   90.00
#
_symmetry.space_group_name_H-M   'P 1'
#
loop_
_entity.id
_entity.type
_entity.pdbx_description
1 polymer ?
#
loop_
_entity_poly.entity_id
_entity_poly.type
_entity_poly.pdbx_seq_one_letter_code
_entity_poly.pdbx_strand_id
1 'polypeptide(L)'
;MLLFILLYMVVAVADQFLVTATVDIRELPLGHYIPMGIVDPNVGVLVLLYRPIMAIPTISVTIRRLHDVGKSGWWCVLWVLPVPVLGWLYLVPLLCRPYSEWRH
;
A
#
# COMPACT_ATOMS: atom_id res chain seq x y z
N MET A 1 4.15 11.86 -3.67
CA MET A 1 4.91 10.69 -3.18
C MET A 1 6.01 11.10 -2.19
N LEU A 2 6.80 12.15 -2.46
CA LEU A 2 7.89 12.59 -1.59
C LEU A 2 7.44 12.96 -0.15
N LEU A 3 6.30 13.65 -0.01
CA LEU A 3 5.70 13.96 1.31
C LEU A 3 5.37 12.70 2.12
N PHE A 4 4.79 11.68 1.49
CA PHE A 4 4.41 10.43 2.16
C PHE A 4 5.63 9.64 2.64
N ILE A 5 6.68 9.61 1.83
CA ILE A 5 7.96 9.00 2.19
C ILE A 5 8.58 9.77 3.36
N LEU A 6 8.57 11.10 3.30
CA LEU A 6 9.10 11.93 4.37
C LEU A 6 8.33 11.72 5.70
N LEU A 7 6.99 11.67 5.64
CA LEU A 7 6.16 11.44 6.84
C LEU A 7 6.38 10.03 7.41
N TYR A 8 6.54 9.02 6.55
CA TYR A 8 6.93 7.67 6.99
C TYR A 8 8.29 7.66 7.69
N MET A 9 9.30 8.33 7.12
CA MET A 9 10.63 8.45 7.73
C MET A 9 10.57 9.16 9.09
N VAL A 10 9.79 10.23 9.21
CA VAL A 10 9.58 10.93 10.48
C VAL A 10 8.94 10.00 11.51
N VAL A 11 7.92 9.23 11.14
CA VAL A 11 7.26 8.28 12.05
C VAL A 11 8.20 7.14 12.45
N ALA A 12 8.99 6.61 11.53
CA ALA A 12 9.96 5.55 11.82
C ALA A 12 11.07 6.04 12.77
N VAL A 13 11.56 7.27 12.57
CA VAL A 13 12.52 7.90 13.47
C VAL A 13 11.89 8.21 14.83
N ALA A 14 10.67 8.74 14.85
CA ALA A 14 9.93 9.01 16.09
C ALA A 14 9.73 7.72 16.91
N ASP A 15 9.40 6.61 16.27
CA ASP A 15 9.27 5.29 16.92
C ASP A 15 10.59 4.86 17.59
N GLN A 16 11.73 5.00 16.88
CA GLN A 16 13.07 4.73 17.42
C GLN A 16 13.44 5.58 18.65
N PHE A 17 12.92 6.82 18.73
CA PHE A 17 13.23 7.75 19.83
C PHE A 17 12.21 7.76 20.97
N LEU A 18 10.93 7.50 20.71
CA LEU A 18 9.82 7.69 21.66
C LEU A 18 9.19 6.38 22.16
N VAL A 19 9.25 5.29 21.38
CA VAL A 19 8.46 4.09 21.63
C VAL A 19 9.37 2.87 21.70
N THR A 20 9.74 2.45 22.92
CA THR A 20 10.48 1.20 23.17
C THR A 20 9.57 -0.05 23.10
N ALA A 21 8.26 0.14 22.93
CA ALA A 21 7.29 -0.95 22.80
C ALA A 21 7.31 -1.52 21.37
N THR A 22 8.24 -2.44 21.13
CA THR A 22 8.28 -3.26 19.91
C THR A 22 7.34 -4.44 20.06
N VAL A 23 6.51 -4.69 19.05
CA VAL A 23 5.65 -5.87 18.97
C VAL A 23 6.26 -6.84 17.97
N ASP A 24 6.34 -8.12 18.35
CA ASP A 24 6.73 -9.17 17.42
C ASP A 24 5.58 -9.41 16.43
N ILE A 25 5.83 -9.16 15.15
CA ILE A 25 4.84 -9.32 14.09
C ILE A 25 4.32 -10.75 14.06
N ARG A 26 5.13 -11.75 14.43
CA ARG A 26 4.79 -13.18 14.35
C ARG A 26 3.75 -13.61 15.38
N GLU A 27 3.63 -12.90 16.49
CA GLU A 27 2.64 -13.18 17.53
C GLU A 27 1.22 -12.73 17.12
N LEU A 28 1.10 -11.90 16.08
CA LEU A 28 -0.20 -11.48 15.56
C LEU A 28 -0.90 -12.65 14.83
N PRO A 29 -2.24 -12.74 14.89
CA PRO A 29 -3.01 -13.79 14.22
C PRO A 29 -2.77 -13.91 12.71
N LEU A 30 -2.42 -12.79 12.07
CA LEU A 30 -2.09 -12.70 10.64
C LEU A 30 -0.60 -12.44 10.38
N GLY A 31 0.21 -12.39 11.45
CA GLY A 31 1.61 -12.05 11.43
C GLY A 31 2.47 -12.92 10.54
N HIS A 32 2.17 -14.23 10.56
CA HIS A 32 2.88 -15.24 9.78
C HIS A 32 2.76 -15.02 8.26
N TYR A 33 1.71 -14.35 7.78
CA TYR A 33 1.50 -14.08 6.36
C TYR A 33 2.17 -12.79 5.88
N ILE A 34 2.77 -12.01 6.79
CA ILE A 34 3.45 -10.76 6.45
C ILE A 34 4.92 -11.08 6.14
N PRO A 35 5.38 -10.98 4.87
CA PRO A 35 6.74 -11.36 4.50
C PRO A 35 7.82 -10.58 5.26
N MET A 36 7.48 -9.36 5.69
CA MET A 36 8.37 -8.49 6.46
C MET A 36 8.74 -9.08 7.82
N GLY A 37 7.88 -9.88 8.47
CA GLY A 37 8.18 -10.54 9.74
C GLY A 37 9.23 -11.65 9.63
N ILE A 38 9.65 -12.02 8.42
CA ILE A 38 10.76 -12.95 8.19
C ILE A 38 12.11 -12.20 8.31
N VAL A 39 12.16 -10.94 7.87
CA VAL A 39 13.38 -10.12 7.84
C VAL A 39 13.56 -9.34 9.13
N ASP A 40 12.50 -8.71 9.62
CA ASP A 40 12.50 -8.00 10.90
C ASP A 40 11.18 -8.29 11.63
N PRO A 41 11.19 -9.19 12.62
CA PRO A 41 9.99 -9.51 13.38
C PRO A 41 9.63 -8.39 14.37
N ASN A 42 10.53 -7.48 14.73
CA ASN A 42 10.22 -6.46 15.73
C ASN A 42 9.90 -5.12 15.05
N VAL A 43 8.66 -4.65 15.20
CA VAL A 43 8.25 -3.32 14.75
C VAL A 43 7.49 -2.61 15.84
N GLY A 44 7.71 -1.29 15.94
CA GLY A 44 6.90 -0.46 16.81
C GLY A 44 5.45 -0.40 16.36
N VAL A 45 4.56 -0.34 17.35
CA VAL A 45 3.11 -0.31 17.14
C VAL A 45 2.68 0.86 16.27
N LEU A 46 3.36 2.01 16.41
CA LEU A 46 3.05 3.21 15.65
C LEU A 46 3.30 2.99 14.16
N VAL A 47 4.44 2.41 13.80
CA VAL A 47 4.79 2.07 12.42
C VAL A 47 3.82 1.02 11.87
N LEU A 48 3.48 0.00 12.67
CA LEU A 48 2.55 -1.05 12.28
C LEU A 48 1.16 -0.50 11.89
N LEU A 49 0.60 0.41 12.68
CA LEU A 49 -0.70 1.04 12.42
C LEU A 49 -0.64 2.11 11.32
N TYR A 50 0.47 2.83 11.21
CA TYR A 50 0.63 3.92 10.26
C TYR A 50 0.67 3.43 8.79
N ARG A 51 1.29 2.27 8.53
CA ARG A 51 1.44 1.71 7.18
C ARG A 51 0.12 1.49 6.42
N PRO A 52 -0.89 0.79 6.96
CA PRO A 52 -2.16 0.59 6.27
C PRO A 52 -2.94 1.92 6.10
N ILE A 53 -2.85 2.83 7.06
CA ILE A 53 -3.51 4.15 6.96
C ILE A 53 -2.95 4.93 5.76
N MET A 54 -1.63 4.92 5.58
CA MET A 54 -1.00 5.59 4.44
C MET A 54 -1.13 4.85 3.11
N ALA A 55 -1.56 3.59 3.11
CA ALA A 55 -1.90 2.89 1.87
C ALA A 55 -3.21 3.42 1.25
N ILE A 56 -4.13 3.94 2.07
CA ILE A 56 -5.44 4.46 1.65
C ILE A 56 -5.32 5.49 0.52
N PRO A 57 -4.55 6.59 0.63
CA PRO A 57 -4.48 7.61 -0.44
C PRO A 57 -3.93 7.04 -1.76
N THR A 58 -3.01 6.08 -1.70
CA THR A 58 -2.47 5.42 -2.90
C THR A 58 -3.56 4.62 -3.62
N ILE A 59 -4.36 3.88 -2.84
CA ILE A 59 -5.51 3.12 -3.35
C ILE A 59 -6.59 4.08 -3.87
N SER A 60 -6.89 5.16 -3.16
CA SER A 60 -7.89 6.16 -3.56
C SER A 60 -7.55 6.82 -4.90
N VAL A 61 -6.28 7.20 -5.12
CA VAL A 61 -5.83 7.76 -6.40
C VAL A 61 -5.94 6.72 -7.51
N THR A 62 -5.57 5.47 -7.24
CA THR A 62 -5.65 4.38 -8.22
C THR A 62 -7.10 4.10 -8.63
N ILE A 63 -8.03 4.04 -7.67
CA ILE A 63 -9.48 3.89 -7.93
C ILE A 63 -10.00 5.05 -8.77
N ARG A 64 -9.60 6.29 -8.46
CA ARG A 64 -10.00 7.47 -9.25
C ARG A 64 -9.52 7.34 -10.70
N ARG A 65 -8.25 7.01 -10.92
CA ARG A 65 -7.69 6.84 -12.28
C ARG A 65 -8.38 5.72 -13.04
N LEU A 66 -8.72 4.64 -12.36
CA LEU A 66 -9.43 3.52 -12.96
C LEU A 66 -10.86 3.90 -13.36
N HIS A 67 -11.53 4.71 -12.54
CA HIS A 67 -12.83 5.30 -12.84
C HIS A 67 -12.76 6.30 -14.00
N ASP A 68 -11.71 7.11 -14.07
CA ASP A 68 -11.46 8.05 -15.17
C ASP A 68 -11.28 7.32 -16.53
N VAL A 69 -10.82 6.06 -16.52
CA VAL A 69 -10.66 5.19 -17.72
C VAL A 69 -11.92 4.36 -18.01
N GLY A 70 -13.02 4.59 -17.29
CA GLY A 70 -14.30 3.89 -17.49
C GLY A 70 -14.32 2.45 -16.99
N LYS A 71 -13.45 2.09 -16.04
CA LYS A 71 -13.40 0.75 -15.42
C LYS A 71 -13.84 0.81 -13.96
N SER A 72 -14.37 -0.31 -13.45
CA SER A 72 -14.84 -0.39 -12.07
C SER A 72 -13.69 -0.29 -11.08
N GLY A 73 -13.88 0.42 -9.95
CA GLY A 73 -12.85 0.56 -8.90
C GLY A 73 -12.35 -0.77 -8.32
N TRP A 74 -13.11 -1.86 -8.53
CA TRP A 74 -12.78 -3.22 -8.13
C TRP A 74 -11.49 -3.77 -8.73
N TRP A 75 -11.02 -3.28 -9.90
CA TRP A 75 -9.73 -3.74 -10.42
C TRP A 75 -8.54 -3.29 -9.56
N CYS A 76 -8.73 -2.33 -8.64
CA CYS A 76 -7.70 -1.95 -7.68
C CYS A 76 -7.34 -3.09 -6.70
N VAL A 77 -8.20 -4.09 -6.50
CA VAL A 77 -7.92 -5.25 -5.62
C VAL A 77 -6.73 -6.08 -6.14
N LEU A 78 -6.44 -6.01 -7.46
CA LEU A 78 -5.27 -6.65 -8.06
C LEU A 78 -3.92 -6.07 -7.56
N TRP A 79 -3.90 -4.88 -6.94
CA TRP A 79 -2.70 -4.35 -6.28
C TRP A 79 -2.41 -5.01 -4.92
N VAL A 80 -3.44 -5.54 -4.26
CA VAL A 80 -3.36 -6.05 -2.89
C VAL A 80 -3.30 -7.58 -2.85
N LEU A 81 -3.91 -8.26 -3.84
CA LEU A 81 -3.81 -9.71 -3.95
C LEU A 81 -2.37 -10.14 -4.27
N PRO A 82 -1.89 -11.26 -3.71
CA PRO A 82 -0.53 -11.79 -3.88
C PRO A 82 -0.28 -12.39 -5.28
N VAL A 83 -0.93 -11.84 -6.31
CA VAL A 83 -0.62 -12.08 -7.73
C VAL A 83 0.00 -10.81 -8.34
N PRO A 84 1.09 -10.25 -7.76
CA PRO A 84 1.62 -8.95 -8.16
C PRO A 84 2.05 -8.92 -9.63
N VAL A 85 2.49 -10.05 -10.18
CA VAL A 85 2.93 -10.11 -11.58
C VAL A 85 1.77 -9.91 -12.56
N LEU A 86 0.66 -10.64 -12.40
CA LEU A 86 -0.48 -10.52 -13.33
C LEU A 86 -1.28 -9.25 -13.08
N GLY A 87 -1.44 -8.85 -11.81
CA GLY A 87 -2.15 -7.63 -11.44
C GLY A 87 -1.50 -6.37 -12.02
N TRP A 88 -0.18 -6.24 -11.87
CA TRP A 88 0.56 -5.08 -12.39
C TRP A 88 0.62 -5.08 -13.92
N LEU A 89 0.83 -6.22 -14.57
CA LEU A 89 0.85 -6.30 -16.03
C LEU A 89 -0.47 -5.88 -16.68
N TYR A 90 -1.60 -6.10 -16.01
CA TYR A 90 -2.90 -5.65 -16.50
C TYR A 90 -3.22 -4.19 -16.14
N LEU A 91 -2.93 -3.79 -14.90
CA LEU A 91 -3.24 -2.44 -14.40
C LEU A 91 -2.34 -1.34 -14.96
N VAL A 92 -1.05 -1.61 -15.16
CA VAL A 92 -0.10 -0.59 -15.64
C VAL A 92 -0.50 -0.05 -17.02
N PRO A 93 -0.77 -0.88 -18.05
CA PRO A 93 -1.25 -0.39 -19.33
C PRO A 93 -2.56 0.38 -19.20
N LEU A 94 -3.46 -0.07 -18.33
CA LEU A 94 -4.78 0.53 -18.13
C LEU A 94 -4.68 1.93 -17.50
N LEU A 95 -3.80 2.11 -16.52
CA LEU A 95 -3.52 3.40 -15.88
C LEU A 95 -2.76 4.37 -16.80
N CYS A 96 -2.01 3.84 -17.76
CA CYS A 96 -1.30 4.62 -18.78
C CYS A 96 -2.18 4.96 -20.00
N ARG A 97 -3.39 4.42 -20.13
CA ARG A 97 -4.27 4.80 -21.25
C ARG A 97 -4.72 6.25 -21.09
N PRO A 98 -4.58 7.09 -22.13
CA PRO A 98 -5.26 8.37 -22.15
C PRO A 98 -6.77 8.12 -22.13
N TYR A 99 -7.51 8.98 -21.41
CA TYR A 99 -8.97 9.01 -21.45
C TYR A 99 -9.42 9.12 -22.91
N SER A 100 -10.05 8.06 -23.42
CA SER A 100 -10.55 8.05 -24.80
C SER A 100 -11.92 8.71 -24.83
N GLU A 101 -11.94 10.02 -25.10
CA GLU A 101 -13.15 10.81 -25.31
C GLU A 101 -13.96 10.42 -26.55
N TRP A 102 -13.42 9.61 -27.47
CA TRP A 102 -14.01 9.47 -28.81
C TRP A 102 -14.06 8.04 -29.32
N ARG A 103 -15.06 7.29 -28.87
CA ARG A 103 -15.63 6.21 -29.68
C ARG A 103 -17.15 6.32 -29.65
N HIS A 104 -17.65 7.22 -30.50
CA HIS A 104 -18.97 7.07 -31.10
C HIS A 104 -19.03 5.74 -31.87
#